data_AF-A0A132CJ37-F1
#
_entry.id   AF-A0A132CJ37-F1
#
_cell.length_a   1.000
_cell.length_b   1.000
_cell.length_c   1.000
_cell.angle_alpha   90.00
_cell.angle_beta   90.00
_cell.angle_gamma   90.00
#
_symmetry.space_group_name_H-M   'P 1'
#
loop_
_entity.id
_entity.type
_entity.pdbx_description
1 polymer ?
#
loop_
_entity_poly.entity_id
_entity_poly.type
_entity_poly.pdbx_seq_one_letter_code
_entity_poly.pdbx_strand_id
1 'polypeptide(L)'
;MNGGGASVASVAARAAWLAGYDANVRRAADWVHASWHGALAPLVATMRDRAPALRAPCSLLLLRTLGAASPSLDGFDAPADRLAALPVADALRLLRLRALLFRRTELRHWIDRASRERLIGWVGADGYRALAALPDAPRSRDLDRREPLAPLAPLAQLSGDGLAWEGWRLFERERVWSAAGPMCIVRLALPRDTVRPPWIERATAGADGAMLLARLPSLFPEWSWLFG
;
A
#
# COMPACT_ATOMS: atom_id res chain seq x y z
N MET A 1 30.24 9.68 -17.18
CA MET A 1 29.50 8.43 -17.47
C MET A 1 29.91 7.41 -16.43
N ASN A 2 29.15 7.30 -15.34
CA ASN A 2 29.36 6.25 -14.33
C ASN A 2 28.18 5.30 -14.42
N GLY A 3 28.40 4.14 -15.03
CA GLY A 3 27.46 3.04 -15.03
C GLY A 3 27.37 2.48 -13.62
N GLY A 4 26.32 2.87 -12.90
CA GLY A 4 25.89 2.16 -11.70
C GLY A 4 25.35 0.80 -12.12
N GLY A 5 26.19 -0.23 -12.07
CA GLY A 5 25.73 -1.60 -12.23
C GLY A 5 24.66 -1.87 -11.18
N ALA A 6 23.44 -2.16 -11.62
CA ALA A 6 22.38 -2.63 -10.73
C ALA A 6 22.91 -3.88 -10.02
N SER A 7 23.05 -3.80 -8.69
CA SER A 7 23.35 -4.96 -7.86
C SER A 7 22.35 -6.05 -8.19
N VAL A 8 22.82 -7.15 -8.78
CA VAL A 8 21.98 -8.31 -9.06
C VAL A 8 21.61 -8.90 -7.71
N ALA A 9 20.34 -8.81 -7.34
CA ALA A 9 19.84 -9.37 -6.10
C ALA A 9 20.20 -10.86 -6.01
N SER A 10 20.63 -11.29 -4.82
CA SER A 10 21.00 -12.67 -4.59
C SER A 10 19.82 -13.62 -4.86
N VAL A 11 20.12 -14.87 -5.22
CA VAL A 11 19.09 -15.91 -5.40
C VAL A 11 18.24 -16.07 -4.12
N ALA A 12 18.88 -15.96 -2.95
CA ALA A 12 18.21 -16.03 -1.66
C ALA A 12 17.22 -14.87 -1.46
N ALA A 13 17.58 -13.64 -1.84
CA ALA A 13 16.69 -12.49 -1.76
C ALA A 13 15.46 -12.66 -2.67
N ARG A 14 15.68 -13.07 -3.92
CA ARG A 14 14.58 -13.35 -4.87
C ARG A 14 13.65 -14.46 -4.36
N ALA A 15 14.21 -15.54 -3.79
CA ALA A 15 13.43 -16.61 -3.20
C ALA A 15 12.56 -16.11 -2.02
N ALA A 16 13.11 -15.22 -1.18
CA ALA A 16 12.36 -14.64 -0.07
C ALA A 16 11.19 -13.76 -0.57
N TRP A 17 11.38 -12.95 -1.61
CA TRP A 17 10.31 -12.13 -2.19
C TRP A 17 9.19 -13.00 -2.77
N LEU A 18 9.55 -14.06 -3.50
CA LEU A 18 8.58 -15.01 -4.03
C LEU A 18 7.84 -15.75 -2.91
N ALA A 19 8.53 -16.15 -1.85
CA ALA A 19 7.90 -16.81 -0.70
C ALA A 19 6.90 -15.89 0.01
N GLY A 20 7.23 -14.60 0.19
CA GLY A 20 6.31 -13.60 0.73
C GLY A 20 5.09 -13.39 -0.18
N TYR A 21 5.30 -13.28 -1.49
CA TYR A 21 4.21 -13.15 -2.47
C TYR A 21 3.30 -14.38 -2.48
N ASP A 22 3.87 -15.60 -2.51
CA ASP A 22 3.11 -16.86 -2.46
C ASP A 22 2.32 -16.98 -1.14
N ALA A 23 2.89 -16.55 -0.02
CA ALA A 23 2.17 -16.50 1.26
C ALA A 23 0.94 -15.57 1.18
N ASN A 24 1.05 -14.41 0.52
CA ASN A 24 -0.10 -13.53 0.30
C ASN A 24 -1.15 -14.18 -0.59
N VAL A 25 -0.73 -14.80 -1.69
CA VAL A 25 -1.62 -15.53 -2.62
C VAL A 25 -2.40 -16.64 -1.92
N ARG A 26 -1.73 -17.44 -1.08
CA ARG A 26 -2.38 -18.54 -0.33
C ARG A 26 -3.31 -18.07 0.78
N ARG A 27 -3.27 -16.78 1.12
CA ARG A 27 -4.12 -16.16 2.14
C ARG A 27 -5.06 -15.11 1.56
N ALA A 28 -5.24 -15.06 0.24
CA ALA A 28 -6.08 -14.07 -0.42
C ALA A 28 -7.50 -14.02 0.14
N ALA A 29 -8.08 -15.17 0.46
CA ALA A 29 -9.41 -15.20 1.06
C ALA A 29 -9.48 -14.58 2.47
N ASP A 30 -8.36 -14.29 3.14
CA ASP A 30 -8.33 -13.57 4.42
C ASP A 30 -8.37 -12.04 4.22
N TRP A 31 -7.73 -11.52 3.16
CA TRP A 31 -7.47 -10.08 3.02
C TRP A 31 -8.12 -9.42 1.79
N VAL A 32 -8.55 -10.18 0.78
CA VAL A 32 -9.29 -9.62 -0.37
C VAL A 32 -10.56 -8.96 0.15
N HIS A 33 -10.76 -7.70 -0.24
CA HIS A 33 -11.89 -6.91 0.22
C HIS A 33 -13.22 -7.55 -0.22
N ALA A 34 -14.22 -7.54 0.66
CA ALA A 34 -15.48 -8.27 0.47
C ALA A 34 -16.23 -7.89 -0.82
N SER A 35 -16.11 -6.63 -1.28
CA SER A 35 -16.71 -6.19 -2.55
C SER A 35 -16.15 -6.86 -3.80
N TRP A 36 -15.05 -7.61 -3.70
CA TRP A 36 -14.53 -8.45 -4.78
C TRP A 36 -15.10 -9.87 -4.76
N HIS A 37 -15.65 -10.35 -3.64
CA HIS A 37 -15.98 -11.78 -3.50
C HIS A 37 -17.09 -12.22 -4.46
N GLY A 38 -18.05 -11.34 -4.77
CA GLY A 38 -19.13 -11.62 -5.71
C GLY A 38 -19.85 -12.94 -5.38
N ALA A 39 -20.00 -13.81 -6.37
CA ALA A 39 -20.64 -15.12 -6.21
C ALA A 39 -19.87 -16.09 -5.29
N LEU A 40 -18.58 -15.83 -5.01
CA LEU A 40 -17.77 -16.67 -4.11
C LEU A 40 -17.89 -16.26 -2.63
N ALA A 41 -18.65 -15.22 -2.29
CA ALA A 41 -18.79 -14.77 -0.90
C ALA A 41 -19.21 -15.90 0.08
N PRO A 42 -20.19 -16.78 -0.25
CA PRO A 42 -20.54 -17.89 0.64
C PRO A 42 -19.41 -18.90 0.85
N LEU A 43 -18.60 -19.15 -0.19
CA LEU A 43 -17.43 -20.03 -0.10
C LEU A 43 -16.35 -19.43 0.81
N VAL A 44 -16.06 -18.14 0.66
CA VAL A 44 -15.06 -17.44 1.49
C VAL A 44 -15.49 -17.44 2.96
N ALA A 45 -16.76 -17.18 3.24
CA ALA A 45 -17.31 -17.23 4.59
C ALA A 45 -17.22 -18.66 5.18
N THR A 46 -17.68 -19.67 4.45
CA THR A 46 -17.66 -21.08 4.90
C THR A 46 -16.24 -21.56 5.19
N MET A 47 -15.29 -21.20 4.32
CA MET A 47 -13.89 -21.54 4.51
C MET A 47 -13.34 -20.96 5.81
N ARG A 48 -13.59 -19.66 6.07
CA ARG A 48 -13.10 -18.97 7.27
C ARG A 48 -13.63 -19.60 8.56
N ASP A 49 -14.91 -19.98 8.57
CA ASP A 49 -15.59 -20.44 9.77
C ASP A 49 -15.41 -21.94 10.05
N ARG A 50 -15.37 -22.77 8.99
CA ARG A 50 -15.57 -24.22 9.13
C ARG A 50 -14.48 -25.08 8.50
N ALA A 51 -13.68 -24.53 7.59
CA ALA A 51 -12.73 -25.32 6.82
C ALA A 51 -11.39 -24.58 6.62
N PRO A 52 -10.65 -24.26 7.70
CA PRO A 52 -9.38 -23.54 7.61
C PRO A 52 -8.33 -24.28 6.75
N ALA A 53 -8.43 -25.60 6.63
CA ALA A 53 -7.59 -26.41 5.74
C ALA A 53 -7.79 -26.06 4.25
N LEU A 54 -8.95 -25.54 3.87
CA LEU A 54 -9.27 -25.11 2.51
C LEU A 54 -8.87 -23.67 2.20
N ARG A 55 -8.23 -22.95 3.14
CA ARG A 55 -7.84 -21.54 2.96
C ARG A 55 -7.01 -21.31 1.71
N ALA A 56 -5.95 -22.09 1.52
CA ALA A 56 -5.08 -21.95 0.36
C ALA A 56 -5.80 -22.23 -0.98
N PRO A 57 -6.48 -23.38 -1.17
CA PRO A 57 -7.21 -23.63 -2.42
C PRO A 57 -8.34 -22.63 -2.68
N CYS A 58 -9.10 -22.21 -1.66
CA CYS A 58 -10.13 -21.16 -1.81
C CYS A 58 -9.52 -19.82 -2.21
N SER A 59 -8.37 -19.45 -1.64
CA SER A 59 -7.66 -18.21 -1.99
C SER A 59 -7.18 -18.21 -3.44
N LEU A 60 -6.61 -19.33 -3.89
CA LEU A 60 -6.17 -19.51 -5.27
C LEU A 60 -7.35 -19.47 -6.25
N LEU A 61 -8.46 -20.14 -5.92
CA LEU A 61 -9.68 -20.10 -6.72
C LEU A 61 -10.21 -18.67 -6.83
N LEU A 62 -10.32 -17.96 -5.70
CA LEU A 62 -10.77 -16.57 -5.65
C LEU A 62 -9.90 -15.69 -6.56
N LEU A 63 -8.58 -15.72 -6.40
CA LEU A 63 -7.66 -14.93 -7.24
C LEU A 63 -7.79 -15.26 -8.73
N ARG A 64 -7.94 -16.54 -9.08
CA ARG A 64 -8.15 -16.97 -10.46
C ARG A 64 -9.45 -16.42 -11.05
N THR A 65 -10.55 -16.40 -10.28
CA THR A 65 -11.82 -15.81 -10.74
C THR A 65 -11.75 -14.29 -10.90
N LEU A 66 -10.87 -13.63 -10.14
CA LEU A 66 -10.63 -12.19 -10.24
C LEU A 66 -9.66 -11.83 -11.38
N GLY A 67 -9.14 -12.81 -12.11
CA GLY A 67 -8.19 -12.60 -13.20
C GLY A 67 -6.80 -12.16 -12.73
N ALA A 68 -6.44 -12.44 -11.47
CA ALA A 68 -5.11 -12.12 -10.97
C ALA A 68 -4.06 -12.94 -11.73
N ALA A 69 -3.14 -12.27 -12.43
CA ALA A 69 -2.04 -12.90 -13.11
C ALA A 69 -0.93 -13.27 -12.13
N SER A 70 -0.24 -14.39 -12.38
CA SER A 70 1.02 -14.68 -11.71
C SER A 70 2.10 -13.75 -12.24
N PRO A 71 2.83 -13.01 -11.39
CA PRO A 71 3.93 -12.17 -11.84
C PRO A 71 5.07 -13.03 -12.37
N SER A 72 5.82 -12.49 -13.34
CA SER A 72 7.12 -13.05 -13.72
C SER A 72 8.17 -12.78 -12.63
N LEU A 73 9.25 -13.54 -12.64
CA LEU A 73 10.38 -13.33 -11.72
C LEU A 73 10.93 -11.89 -11.85
N ASP A 74 11.09 -11.44 -13.09
CA ASP A 74 11.60 -10.09 -13.43
C ASP A 74 10.65 -8.98 -12.98
N GLY A 75 9.37 -9.31 -12.71
CA GLY A 75 8.39 -8.38 -12.14
C GLY A 75 8.80 -7.81 -10.78
N PHE A 76 9.74 -8.45 -10.07
CA PHE A 76 10.25 -8.00 -8.77
C PHE A 76 11.57 -7.20 -8.85
N ASP A 77 12.10 -6.96 -10.05
CA ASP A 77 13.38 -6.25 -10.18
C ASP A 77 13.27 -4.79 -9.69
N ALA A 78 12.10 -4.15 -9.86
CA ALA A 78 11.83 -2.83 -9.32
C ALA A 78 11.60 -2.88 -7.79
N PRO A 79 12.31 -2.08 -6.97
CA PRO A 79 12.18 -2.12 -5.50
C PRO A 79 10.76 -1.91 -4.98
N ALA A 80 9.95 -1.09 -5.66
CA ALA A 80 8.56 -0.86 -5.26
C ALA A 80 7.66 -2.08 -5.51
N ASP A 81 7.94 -2.87 -6.54
CA ASP A 81 7.16 -4.08 -6.83
C ASP A 81 7.41 -5.20 -5.80
N ARG A 82 8.57 -5.18 -5.13
CA ARG A 82 8.90 -6.09 -4.03
C ARG A 82 8.01 -5.91 -2.80
N LEU A 83 7.37 -4.75 -2.65
CA LEU A 83 6.39 -4.52 -1.59
C LEU A 83 5.20 -5.49 -1.65
N ALA A 84 4.95 -6.12 -2.81
CA ALA A 84 3.93 -7.16 -2.95
C ALA A 84 4.26 -8.44 -2.15
N ALA A 85 5.49 -8.58 -1.67
CA ALA A 85 5.92 -9.67 -0.80
C ALA A 85 5.70 -9.36 0.70
N LEU A 86 5.36 -8.12 1.07
CA LEU A 86 4.96 -7.78 2.44
C LEU A 86 3.62 -8.42 2.76
N PRO A 87 3.35 -8.78 4.03
CA PRO A 87 1.97 -9.08 4.45
C PRO A 87 1.02 -7.97 3.97
N VAL A 88 -0.11 -8.32 3.37
CA VAL A 88 -0.99 -7.31 2.75
C VAL A 88 -1.42 -6.20 3.72
N ALA A 89 -1.58 -6.51 5.01
CA ALA A 89 -1.86 -5.50 6.04
C ALA A 89 -0.76 -4.43 6.15
N ASP A 90 0.51 -4.84 5.99
CA ASP A 90 1.68 -3.95 6.00
C ASP A 90 1.76 -3.11 4.72
N ALA A 91 1.42 -3.70 3.56
CA ALA A 91 1.26 -2.93 2.33
C ALA A 91 0.16 -1.86 2.48
N LEU A 92 -1.00 -2.20 3.06
CA LEU A 92 -2.07 -1.23 3.35
C LEU A 92 -1.62 -0.14 4.34
N ARG A 93 -0.85 -0.50 5.36
CA ARG A 93 -0.21 0.45 6.29
C ARG A 93 0.66 1.45 5.54
N LEU A 94 1.49 0.99 4.61
CA LEU A 94 2.31 1.85 3.75
C LEU A 94 1.47 2.81 2.90
N LEU A 95 0.37 2.33 2.31
CA LEU A 95 -0.54 3.19 1.55
C LEU A 95 -1.13 4.29 2.44
N ARG A 96 -1.58 3.95 3.65
CA ARG A 96 -2.10 4.93 4.61
C ARG A 96 -1.04 5.97 5.00
N LEU A 97 0.19 5.54 5.25
CA LEU A 97 1.32 6.45 5.50
C LEU A 97 1.55 7.42 4.34
N ARG A 98 1.48 6.94 3.10
CA ARG A 98 1.62 7.78 1.90
C ARG A 98 0.53 8.86 1.86
N ALA A 99 -0.72 8.52 2.14
CA ALA A 99 -1.82 9.50 2.19
C ALA A 99 -1.64 10.52 3.32
N LEU A 100 -1.24 10.06 4.50
CA LEU A 100 -0.98 10.91 5.66
C LEU A 100 0.17 11.90 5.41
N LEU A 101 1.25 11.45 4.77
CA LEU A 101 2.35 12.32 4.36
C LEU A 101 1.90 13.43 3.40
N PHE A 102 0.97 13.12 2.48
CA PHE A 102 0.36 14.13 1.62
C PHE A 102 -0.51 15.12 2.42
N ARG A 103 -1.15 14.67 3.50
CA ARG A 103 -2.03 15.46 4.37
C ARG A 103 -1.33 16.03 5.61
N ARG A 104 0.01 16.06 5.63
CA ARG A 104 0.81 16.53 6.79
C ARG A 104 0.38 17.90 7.33
N THR A 105 -0.07 18.81 6.46
CA THR A 105 -0.57 20.12 6.87
C THR A 105 -1.84 20.04 7.72
N GLU A 106 -2.76 19.12 7.39
CA GLU A 106 -3.95 18.81 8.17
C GLU A 106 -3.56 18.11 9.48
N LEU A 107 -2.61 17.17 9.42
CA LEU A 107 -2.12 16.42 10.59
C LEU A 107 -1.46 17.28 11.67
N ARG A 108 -0.84 18.42 11.31
CA ARG A 108 -0.29 19.37 12.31
C ARG A 108 -1.33 19.86 13.32
N HIS A 109 -2.61 19.81 12.97
CA HIS A 109 -3.72 20.21 13.83
C HIS A 109 -4.34 19.03 14.61
N TRP A 110 -3.94 17.79 14.30
CA TRP A 110 -4.41 16.55 14.91
C TRP A 110 -3.57 16.20 16.15
N ILE A 111 -3.59 17.08 17.14
CA ILE A 111 -2.71 16.99 18.33
C ILE A 111 -3.36 16.30 19.53
N ASP A 112 -4.70 16.20 19.52
CA ASP A 112 -5.48 15.65 20.62
C ASP A 112 -5.35 14.12 20.73
N ARG A 113 -5.78 13.60 21.89
CA ARG A 113 -5.65 12.18 22.21
C ARG A 113 -6.44 11.27 21.25
N ALA A 114 -7.67 11.65 20.89
CA ALA A 114 -8.52 10.84 20.02
C ALA A 114 -7.94 10.76 18.61
N SER A 115 -7.40 11.88 18.11
CA SER A 115 -6.65 11.93 16.85
C SER A 115 -5.44 10.99 16.86
N ARG A 116 -4.64 10.98 17.93
CA ARG A 116 -3.47 10.08 18.06
C ARG A 116 -3.89 8.61 18.10
N GLU A 117 -4.91 8.28 18.89
CA GLU A 117 -5.45 6.91 18.96
C GLU A 117 -5.96 6.44 17.59
N ARG A 118 -6.60 7.33 16.83
CA ARG A 118 -7.06 7.04 15.46
C ARG A 118 -5.90 6.84 14.49
N LEU A 119 -4.86 7.67 14.54
CA LEU A 119 -3.66 7.50 13.71
C LEU A 119 -2.98 6.15 14.01
N ILE A 120 -2.79 5.81 15.28
CA ILE A 120 -2.26 4.51 15.71
C ILE A 120 -3.17 3.37 15.22
N GLY A 121 -4.50 3.55 15.27
CA GLY A 121 -5.45 2.58 14.72
C GLY A 121 -5.30 2.34 13.21
N TRP A 122 -4.90 3.36 12.44
CA TRP A 122 -4.71 3.24 11.00
C TRP A 122 -3.36 2.67 10.58
N VAL A 123 -2.28 3.08 11.24
CA VAL A 123 -0.90 2.76 10.83
C VAL A 123 -0.08 2.00 11.87
N GLY A 124 -0.66 1.65 13.01
CA GLY A 124 0.05 1.05 14.13
C GLY A 124 0.97 2.04 14.85
N ALA A 125 1.51 1.62 15.98
CA ALA A 125 2.46 2.43 16.75
C ALA A 125 3.73 2.74 15.95
N ASP A 126 4.25 1.76 15.18
CA ASP A 126 5.44 1.92 14.35
C ASP A 126 5.21 2.88 13.20
N GLY A 127 4.06 2.78 12.52
CA GLY A 127 3.69 3.74 11.49
C GLY A 127 3.49 5.15 12.05
N TYR A 128 2.92 5.28 13.25
CA TYR A 128 2.79 6.57 13.92
C TYR A 128 4.17 7.18 14.24
N ARG A 129 5.13 6.38 14.73
CA ARG A 129 6.52 6.81 14.93
C ARG A 129 7.19 7.17 13.61
N ALA A 130 6.96 6.39 12.55
CA ALA A 130 7.49 6.65 11.22
C ALA A 130 6.98 7.99 10.66
N LEU A 131 5.70 8.32 10.84
CA LEU A 131 5.15 9.62 10.45
C LEU A 131 5.87 10.78 11.12
N ALA A 132 6.15 10.66 12.42
CA ALA A 132 6.87 11.69 13.17
C ALA A 132 8.35 11.82 12.75
N ALA A 133 8.94 10.75 12.21
CA ALA A 133 10.32 10.71 11.74
C ALA A 133 10.49 11.14 10.26
N LEU A 134 9.39 11.32 9.53
CA LEU A 134 9.42 11.84 8.17
C LEU A 134 9.65 13.35 8.22
N PRO A 135 10.52 13.89 7.35
CA PRO A 135 10.81 15.31 7.36
C PRO A 135 9.57 16.12 7.02
N ASP A 136 9.38 17.22 7.74
CA ASP A 136 8.52 18.33 7.31
C ASP A 136 9.22 19.04 6.13
N ALA A 137 9.34 18.34 5.00
CA ALA A 137 9.87 18.95 3.81
C ALA A 137 8.90 20.07 3.40
N PRO A 138 9.38 21.33 3.30
CA PRO A 138 8.57 22.39 2.77
C PRO A 138 8.16 21.93 1.37
N ARG A 139 6.84 21.85 1.13
CA ARG A 139 6.35 21.78 -0.25
C ARG A 139 7.04 22.91 -1.00
N SER A 140 7.32 22.76 -2.30
CA SER A 140 7.52 23.97 -3.10
C SER A 140 6.34 24.88 -2.78
N ARG A 141 6.60 26.16 -2.52
CA ARG A 141 5.64 27.19 -2.08
C ARG A 141 4.41 27.34 -3.00
N ASP A 142 4.27 26.50 -4.02
CA ASP A 142 3.20 26.47 -5.01
C ASP A 142 1.89 25.88 -4.49
N LEU A 143 1.88 25.11 -3.38
CA LEU A 143 0.62 24.59 -2.82
C LEU A 143 -0.14 25.60 -1.97
N ASP A 144 0.55 26.57 -1.37
CA ASP A 144 -0.10 27.71 -0.69
C ASP A 144 -0.68 28.72 -1.69
N ARG A 145 -0.30 28.63 -2.98
CA ARG A 145 -0.86 29.42 -4.09
C ARG A 145 -1.86 28.66 -4.97
N ARG A 146 -2.10 27.37 -4.71
CA ARG A 146 -3.01 26.57 -5.53
C ARG A 146 -4.46 26.88 -5.15
N GLU A 147 -5.26 27.13 -6.19
CA GLU A 147 -6.72 27.17 -6.10
C GLU A 147 -7.23 26.06 -5.18
N PRO A 148 -8.25 26.33 -4.34
CA PRO A 148 -8.76 25.35 -3.39
C PRO A 148 -9.01 24.03 -4.11
N LEU A 149 -8.26 23.00 -3.72
CA LEU A 149 -8.55 21.65 -4.18
C LEU A 149 -10.03 21.40 -3.88
N ALA A 150 -10.85 21.08 -4.89
CA ALA A 150 -12.24 20.69 -4.69
C ALA A 150 -12.35 19.77 -3.45
N PRO A 151 -13.36 19.98 -2.58
CA PRO A 151 -13.24 19.73 -1.16
C PRO A 151 -12.72 18.33 -0.88
N LEU A 152 -11.46 18.28 -0.44
CA LEU A 152 -10.85 17.09 0.10
C LEU A 152 -11.67 16.70 1.34
N ALA A 153 -12.16 15.46 1.41
CA ALA A 153 -12.82 15.00 2.63
C ALA A 153 -11.83 15.15 3.81
N PRO A 154 -12.26 15.77 4.93
CA PRO A 154 -11.43 15.86 6.13
C PRO A 154 -10.99 14.48 6.60
N LEU A 155 -9.77 14.37 7.14
CA LEU A 155 -9.23 13.13 7.73
C LEU A 155 -10.21 12.50 8.73
N ALA A 156 -10.98 13.32 9.45
CA ALA A 156 -11.95 12.86 10.46
C ALA A 156 -13.06 11.99 9.84
N GLN A 157 -13.36 12.19 8.56
CA GLN A 157 -14.40 11.48 7.83
C GLN A 157 -13.86 10.25 7.08
N LEU A 158 -12.54 10.09 6.95
CA LEU A 158 -11.97 8.96 6.24
C LEU A 158 -11.96 7.69 7.10
N SER A 159 -12.27 6.57 6.46
CA SER A 159 -11.96 5.24 6.99
C SER A 159 -10.51 4.85 6.70
N GLY A 160 -10.02 3.78 7.33
CA GLY A 160 -8.69 3.23 7.01
C GLY A 160 -8.56 2.80 5.54
N ASP A 161 -9.64 2.32 4.93
CA ASP A 161 -9.66 1.92 3.52
C ASP A 161 -9.73 3.13 2.59
N GLY A 162 -10.48 4.18 2.97
CA GLY A 162 -10.47 5.44 2.25
C GLY A 162 -9.06 6.05 2.21
N LEU A 163 -8.38 6.04 3.36
CA LEU A 163 -7.00 6.53 3.46
C LEU A 163 -6.01 5.67 2.65
N ALA A 164 -6.14 4.34 2.69
CA ALA A 164 -5.31 3.45 1.88
C ALA A 164 -5.57 3.63 0.37
N TRP A 165 -6.82 3.87 -0.02
CA TRP A 165 -7.17 4.19 -1.41
C TRP A 165 -6.51 5.48 -1.88
N GLU A 166 -6.54 6.56 -1.08
CA GLU A 166 -5.82 7.80 -1.43
C GLU A 166 -4.32 7.54 -1.62
N GLY A 167 -3.71 6.76 -0.73
CA GLY A 167 -2.31 6.35 -0.82
C GLY A 167 -1.98 5.59 -2.09
N TRP A 168 -2.82 4.62 -2.45
CA TRP A 168 -2.72 3.87 -3.71
C TRP A 168 -2.74 4.81 -4.92
N ARG A 169 -3.70 5.74 -4.96
CA ARG A 169 -3.84 6.70 -6.07
C ARG A 169 -2.65 7.66 -6.18
N LEU A 170 -2.06 8.05 -5.05
CA LEU A 170 -0.86 8.89 -5.03
C LEU A 170 0.35 8.14 -5.60
N PHE A 171 0.60 6.90 -5.18
CA PHE A 171 1.69 6.10 -5.74
C PHE A 171 1.48 5.74 -7.22
N GLU A 172 0.24 5.43 -7.62
CA GLU A 172 -0.10 5.19 -9.03
C GLU A 172 0.16 6.45 -9.88
N ARG A 173 -0.19 7.64 -9.37
CA ARG A 173 0.06 8.93 -10.03
C ARG A 173 1.55 9.20 -10.23
N GLU A 174 2.37 8.76 -9.28
CA GLU A 174 3.83 8.86 -9.29
C GLU A 174 4.50 7.73 -10.10
N ARG A 175 3.73 6.75 -10.58
CA ARG A 175 4.21 5.57 -11.32
C ARG A 175 5.32 4.82 -10.59
N VAL A 176 5.16 4.68 -9.28
CA VAL A 176 6.18 4.09 -8.42
C VAL A 176 6.34 2.58 -8.65
N TRP A 177 5.30 1.90 -9.13
CA TRP A 177 5.32 0.49 -9.52
C TRP A 177 4.67 0.30 -10.89
N SER A 178 4.93 -0.86 -11.51
CA SER A 178 4.32 -1.24 -12.78
C SER A 178 2.82 -1.51 -12.63
N ALA A 179 2.01 -1.05 -13.58
CA ALA A 179 0.56 -1.30 -13.59
C ALA A 179 0.21 -2.79 -13.72
N ALA A 180 1.10 -3.58 -14.33
CA ALA A 180 0.99 -5.03 -14.46
C ALA A 180 2.00 -5.76 -13.54
N GLY A 181 2.62 -5.06 -12.60
CA GLY A 181 3.60 -5.61 -11.68
C GLY A 181 2.97 -6.35 -10.50
N PRO A 182 3.78 -7.06 -9.70
CA PRO A 182 3.34 -7.78 -8.50
C PRO A 182 2.44 -6.99 -7.57
N MET A 183 2.64 -5.66 -7.47
CA MET A 183 1.83 -4.80 -6.60
C MET A 183 0.34 -4.77 -6.96
N CYS A 184 -0.06 -5.20 -8.16
CA CYS A 184 -1.46 -5.27 -8.55
C CYS A 184 -2.29 -6.15 -7.60
N ILE A 185 -1.69 -7.13 -6.92
CA ILE A 185 -2.40 -7.99 -5.95
C ILE A 185 -2.96 -7.18 -4.76
N VAL A 186 -2.23 -6.16 -4.31
CA VAL A 186 -2.62 -5.32 -3.17
C VAL A 186 -3.87 -4.49 -3.50
N ARG A 187 -4.14 -4.21 -4.78
CA ARG A 187 -5.38 -3.54 -5.21
C ARG A 187 -6.63 -4.29 -4.78
N LEU A 188 -6.57 -5.62 -4.71
CA LEU A 188 -7.71 -6.48 -4.32
C LEU A 188 -8.02 -6.39 -2.81
N ALA A 189 -7.10 -5.85 -2.00
CA ALA A 189 -7.33 -5.55 -0.59
C ALA A 189 -8.10 -4.22 -0.38
N LEU A 190 -8.21 -3.40 -1.42
CA LEU A 190 -8.97 -2.14 -1.42
C LEU A 190 -10.36 -2.37 -2.02
N PRO A 191 -11.38 -1.55 -1.69
CA PRO A 191 -12.71 -1.75 -2.24
C PRO A 191 -12.72 -1.69 -3.77
N ARG A 192 -13.52 -2.56 -4.40
CA ARG A 192 -13.68 -2.65 -5.85
C ARG A 192 -14.11 -1.34 -6.48
N ASP A 193 -15.24 -0.79 -6.02
CA ASP A 193 -15.90 0.36 -6.63
C ASP A 193 -15.53 1.66 -5.91
N THR A 194 -14.26 2.05 -6.02
CA THR A 194 -13.77 3.32 -5.46
C THR A 194 -13.71 4.39 -6.53
N VAL A 195 -14.45 5.48 -6.31
CA VAL A 195 -14.35 6.67 -7.17
C VAL A 195 -12.96 7.28 -7.03
N ARG A 196 -12.32 7.59 -8.16
CA ARG A 196 -11.06 8.33 -8.17
C ARG A 196 -11.31 9.72 -7.58
N PRO A 197 -10.63 10.12 -6.49
CA PRO A 197 -10.83 11.46 -5.93
C PRO A 197 -10.35 12.52 -6.94
N PRO A 198 -11.19 13.52 -7.32
CA PRO A 198 -10.83 14.48 -8.38
C PRO A 198 -9.58 15.31 -8.07
N TRP A 199 -9.26 15.48 -6.78
CA TRP A 199 -8.08 16.23 -6.34
C TRP A 199 -6.76 15.49 -6.62
N ILE A 200 -6.77 14.16 -6.85
CA ILE A 200 -5.55 13.38 -7.15
C ILE A 200 -4.85 13.87 -8.42
N GLU A 201 -5.60 14.39 -9.40
CA GLU A 201 -5.01 14.90 -10.64
C GLU A 201 -4.26 16.22 -10.41
N ARG A 202 -4.75 17.02 -9.46
CA ARG A 202 -4.16 18.28 -9.01
C ARG A 202 -3.08 18.10 -7.96
N ALA A 203 -3.01 16.94 -7.31
CA ALA A 203 -1.87 16.57 -6.50
C ALA A 203 -0.64 16.51 -7.42
N THR A 204 0.34 17.36 -7.17
CA THR A 204 1.65 17.20 -7.81
C THR A 204 2.16 15.80 -7.55
N ALA A 205 2.66 15.14 -8.59
CA ALA A 205 3.57 14.01 -8.44
C ALA A 205 4.80 14.54 -7.70
N GLY A 206 4.73 14.54 -6.37
CA GLY A 206 5.79 15.00 -5.50
C GLY A 206 6.83 13.89 -5.36
N ALA A 207 8.01 14.26 -4.85
CA ALA A 207 8.99 13.26 -4.44
C ALA A 207 8.57 12.49 -3.18
N ASP A 208 7.42 12.81 -2.56
CA ASP A 208 6.96 12.25 -1.28
C ASP A 208 6.88 10.72 -1.31
N GLY A 209 6.38 10.10 -2.39
CA GLY A 209 6.35 8.63 -2.48
C GLY A 209 7.73 8.00 -2.67
N ALA A 210 8.55 8.54 -3.56
CA ALA A 210 9.93 8.07 -3.76
C ALA A 210 10.78 8.24 -2.48
N MET A 211 10.62 9.37 -1.79
CA MET A 211 11.26 9.64 -0.49
C MET A 211 10.79 8.65 0.57
N LEU A 212 9.49 8.40 0.67
CA LEU A 212 8.95 7.41 1.62
C LEU A 212 9.56 6.03 1.35
N LEU A 213 9.58 5.58 0.09
CA LEU A 213 10.19 4.30 -0.30
C LEU A 213 11.67 4.21 0.06
N ALA A 214 12.44 5.25 -0.24
CA ALA A 214 13.87 5.30 0.09
C ALA A 214 14.14 5.23 1.61
N ARG A 215 13.17 5.63 2.44
CA ARG A 215 13.28 5.61 3.90
C ARG A 215 12.75 4.33 4.52
N LEU A 216 12.04 3.47 3.78
CA LEU A 216 11.42 2.26 4.35
C LEU A 216 12.36 1.35 5.13
N PRO A 217 13.58 1.01 4.65
CA PRO A 217 14.49 0.17 5.43
C PRO A 217 14.83 0.75 6.81
N SER A 218 14.85 2.09 6.93
CA SER A 218 15.15 2.77 8.19
C SER A 218 13.92 2.94 9.09
N LEU A 219 12.73 3.10 8.51
CA LEU A 219 11.48 3.29 9.25
C LEU A 219 10.88 1.97 9.74
N PHE A 220 11.09 0.90 8.97
CA PHE A 220 10.61 -0.46 9.23
C PHE A 220 11.77 -1.44 8.98
N PRO A 221 12.67 -1.61 9.96
CA PRO A 221 13.79 -2.54 9.84
C PRO A 221 13.34 -3.97 9.51
N GLU A 222 12.13 -4.36 9.94
CA GLU A 222 11.51 -5.65 9.63
C GLU A 222 11.18 -5.84 8.14
N TRP A 223 11.20 -4.77 7.34
CA TRP A 223 11.00 -4.79 5.88
C TRP A 223 12.31 -4.69 5.09
N SER A 224 13.45 -4.55 5.76
CA SER A 224 14.76 -4.33 5.12
C SER A 224 15.17 -5.43 4.13
N TRP A 225 14.73 -6.67 4.34
CA TRP A 225 14.98 -7.83 3.47
C TRP A 225 14.44 -7.68 2.03
N LEU A 226 13.56 -6.70 1.77
CA LEU A 226 13.08 -6.37 0.42
C LEU A 226 14.09 -5.58 -0.42
N PHE A 227 15.06 -4.94 0.24
CA PHE A 227 15.93 -3.94 -0.36
C PHE A 227 17.40 -4.37 -0.43
N GLY A 228 17.72 -5.60 0.00
CA GLY A 228 19.05 -6.21 -0.06
C GLY A 228 19.30 -7.06 -1.30
#